data_AF-A0A5C2RX29-F1
#
_entry.id   AF-A0A5C2RX29-F1
#
_cell.length_a   1.000
_cell.length_b   1.000
_cell.length_c   1.000
_cell.angle_alpha   90.00
_cell.angle_beta   90.00
_cell.angle_gamma   90.00
#
_symmetry.space_group_name_H-M   'P 1'
#
loop_
_entity.id
_entity.type
_entity.pdbx_description
1 polymer ?
#
loop_
_entity_poly.entity_id
_entity_poly.type
_entity_poly.pdbx_seq_one_letter_code
_entity_poly.pdbx_strand_id
1 'polypeptide(L)'
;MALLALKRSEFRPHPNEDGGEVYACVMLYAYGEDGVGVLCLPVGPEPEENYAWNARIQEVLHTWPQLCDLNTSQQTIISDILIGFRELSDSPDEREQYEIFTSLLRIIVADFEEVEEVDEDLQEVVQWLRATLHEDAFTIYQDAAIQTEA
;
A
#
# COMPACT_ATOMS: atom_id res chain seq x y z
N MET A 1 17.13 -9.76 -1.84
CA MET A 1 15.67 -9.66 -2.02
C MET A 1 15.12 -8.94 -0.81
N ALA A 2 14.24 -7.98 -1.02
CA ALA A 2 13.66 -7.21 0.07
C ALA A 2 12.84 -8.09 1.03
N LEU A 3 12.78 -7.69 2.30
CA LEU A 3 11.74 -8.13 3.25
C LEU A 3 10.61 -7.10 3.23
N LEU A 4 9.37 -7.50 2.94
CA LEU A 4 8.21 -6.66 3.18
C LEU A 4 7.67 -6.89 4.59
N ALA A 5 7.38 -5.80 5.29
CA ALA A 5 6.78 -5.87 6.62
C ALA A 5 5.70 -4.80 6.78
N LEU A 6 4.61 -5.15 7.46
CA LEU A 6 3.58 -4.22 7.86
C LEU A 6 3.62 -4.01 9.38
N LYS A 7 3.53 -2.77 9.81
CA LYS A 7 3.46 -2.41 11.23
C LYS A 7 2.30 -1.47 11.48
N ARG A 8 1.47 -1.79 12.48
CA ARG A 8 0.47 -0.85 12.96
C ARG A 8 1.13 0.43 13.47
N SER A 9 0.62 1.58 13.05
CA SER A 9 1.04 2.88 13.54
C SER A 9 -0.17 3.77 13.80
N GLU A 10 0.02 4.76 14.65
CA GLU A 10 -0.97 5.78 14.93
C GLU A 10 -0.39 7.11 14.49
N PHE A 11 -1.09 7.82 13.60
CA PHE A 11 -0.70 9.14 13.18
C PHE A 11 -1.53 10.20 13.90
N ARG A 12 -0.84 11.19 14.47
CA ARG A 12 -1.45 12.41 15.01
C ARG A 12 -0.94 13.59 14.20
N PRO A 13 -1.75 14.22 13.34
CA PRO A 13 -1.34 15.38 12.57
C PRO A 13 -0.94 16.55 13.46
N HIS A 14 -1.58 16.65 14.64
CA HIS A 14 -1.33 17.67 15.65
C HIS A 14 -0.97 17.01 16.99
N PRO A 15 0.27 16.49 17.16
CA PRO A 15 0.65 15.71 18.34
C PRO A 15 0.64 16.52 19.64
N ASN A 16 0.60 17.85 19.55
CA ASN A 16 0.64 18.78 20.68
C ASN A 16 -0.74 19.39 21.02
N GLU A 17 -1.80 19.04 20.29
CA GLU A 17 -3.16 19.47 20.64
C GLU A 17 -3.83 18.39 21.51
N ASP A 18 -4.22 18.77 22.71
CA ASP A 18 -4.98 17.89 23.62
C ASP A 18 -6.31 17.50 22.95
N GLY A 19 -6.47 16.20 22.66
CA GLY A 19 -7.67 15.66 22.01
C GLY A 19 -7.60 15.56 20.48
N GLY A 20 -6.43 15.73 19.86
CA GLY A 20 -6.25 15.55 18.42
C GLY A 20 -6.69 14.17 17.94
N GLU A 21 -7.36 14.14 16.78
CA GLU A 21 -7.84 12.90 16.15
C GLU A 21 -6.66 11.97 15.85
N VAL A 22 -6.80 10.71 16.27
CA VAL A 22 -5.82 9.65 16.00
C VAL A 22 -6.26 8.94 14.74
N TYR A 23 -5.47 9.07 13.68
CA TYR A 23 -5.71 8.36 12.44
C TYR A 23 -5.00 7.02 12.50
N ALA A 24 -5.75 5.94 12.25
CA ALA A 24 -5.18 4.61 12.16
C ALA A 24 -4.48 4.46 10.80
N CYS A 25 -3.20 4.11 10.83
CA CYS A 25 -2.43 3.79 9.64
C CYS A 25 -1.64 2.50 9.82
N VAL A 26 -1.23 1.91 8.70
CA VAL A 26 -0.24 0.83 8.68
C VAL A 26 0.98 1.31 7.93
N MET A 27 2.14 1.06 8.50
CA MET A 27 3.42 1.39 7.88
C MET A 27 3.89 0.15 7.12
N LEU A 28 3.95 0.25 5.80
CA LEU A 28 4.54 -0.76 4.93
C LEU A 28 6.02 -0.42 4.72
N TYR A 29 6.87 -1.37 5.07
CA TYR A 29 8.32 -1.29 4.91
C TYR A 29 8.77 -2.27 3.83
N ALA A 30 9.71 -1.84 2.99
CA ALA A 30 10.50 -2.71 2.13
C ALA A 30 11.97 -2.58 2.54
N TYR A 31 12.52 -3.62 3.17
CA TYR A 31 13.92 -3.63 3.65
C TYR A 31 14.83 -4.31 2.62
N GLY A 32 15.69 -3.54 1.96
CA GLY A 32 16.77 -4.06 1.12
C GLY A 32 18.15 -3.92 1.75
N GLU A 33 19.18 -4.42 1.06
CA GLU A 33 20.58 -4.27 1.49
C GLU A 33 21.03 -2.79 1.45
N ASP A 34 20.56 -2.04 0.45
CA ASP A 34 21.01 -0.67 0.16
C ASP A 34 20.09 0.41 0.75
N GLY A 35 18.94 0.06 1.33
CA GLY A 35 17.98 1.03 1.82
C GLY A 35 16.66 0.46 2.33
N VAL A 36 15.80 1.37 2.81
CA VAL A 36 14.45 1.05 3.30
C VAL A 36 13.43 1.97 2.64
N GLY A 37 12.48 1.37 1.92
CA GLY A 37 11.28 2.04 1.44
C GLY A 37 10.20 2.04 2.52
N VAL A 38 9.50 3.17 2.70
CA VAL A 38 8.46 3.29 3.73
C VAL A 38 7.23 3.98 3.15
N LEU A 39 6.07 3.36 3.31
CA LEU A 39 4.76 3.92 2.99
C LEU A 39 3.88 3.92 4.24
N CYS A 40 3.20 5.04 4.47
CA CYS A 40 2.11 5.12 5.43
C CYS A 40 0.80 4.91 4.68
N LEU A 41 0.16 3.76 4.89
CA LEU A 41 -1.11 3.41 4.26
C LEU A 41 -2.25 3.76 5.23
N PRO A 42 -3.24 4.54 4.79
CA PRO A 42 -4.40 4.84 5.61
C PRO A 42 -5.21 3.57 5.83
N VAL A 43 -5.65 3.34 7.07
CA VAL A 43 -6.61 2.27 7.39
C VAL A 43 -7.81 2.81 8.14
N GLY A 44 -8.13 4.09 7.93
CA GLY A 44 -9.42 4.66 8.32
C GLY A 44 -10.55 4.13 7.45
N PRO A 45 -11.82 4.33 7.86
CA PRO A 45 -12.99 3.99 7.04
C PRO A 45 -13.27 5.03 5.94
N GLU A 46 -12.68 6.22 6.03
CA GLU A 46 -12.84 7.30 5.07
C GLU A 46 -11.73 7.27 4.02
N PRO A 47 -12.06 7.41 2.72
CA PRO A 47 -11.04 7.52 1.70
C PRO A 47 -10.24 8.83 1.77
N GLU A 48 -8.97 8.75 1.39
CA GLU A 48 -8.06 9.91 1.40
C GLU A 48 -8.18 10.70 0.09
N GLU A 49 -9.07 11.68 0.10
CA GLU A 49 -9.23 12.60 -1.02
C GLU A 49 -7.94 13.43 -1.24
N ASN A 50 -7.53 13.58 -2.50
CA ASN A 50 -6.39 14.40 -2.92
C ASN A 50 -5.00 13.88 -2.48
N TYR A 51 -4.89 12.65 -1.98
CA TYR A 51 -3.58 12.06 -1.75
C TYR A 51 -2.88 11.77 -3.09
N ALA A 52 -1.57 12.01 -3.16
CA ALA A 52 -0.79 11.91 -4.39
C ALA A 52 -0.45 10.45 -4.76
N TRP A 53 -1.47 9.58 -4.88
CA TRP A 53 -1.31 8.15 -5.14
C TRP A 53 -0.44 7.86 -6.36
N ASN A 54 -0.66 8.56 -7.47
CA ASN A 54 0.12 8.40 -8.70
C ASN A 54 1.62 8.65 -8.50
N ALA A 55 1.99 9.63 -7.67
CA ALA A 55 3.39 9.90 -7.38
C ALA A 55 4.03 8.76 -6.57
N ARG A 56 3.29 8.18 -5.61
CA ARG A 56 3.76 7.04 -4.82
C ARG A 56 3.87 5.77 -5.65
N ILE A 57 2.94 5.51 -6.55
CA ILE A 57 3.00 4.37 -7.48
C ILE A 57 4.27 4.49 -8.34
N GLN A 58 4.54 5.68 -8.90
CA GLN A 58 5.75 5.91 -9.71
C GLN A 58 7.05 5.76 -8.91
N GLU A 59 7.06 6.20 -7.65
CA GLU A 59 8.20 6.00 -6.74
C GLU A 59 8.49 4.51 -6.51
N VAL A 60 7.45 3.72 -6.23
CA VAL A 60 7.56 2.26 -6.05
C VAL A 60 7.98 1.56 -7.34
N LEU A 61 7.53 2.01 -8.50
CA LEU A 61 7.89 1.39 -9.78
C LEU A 61 9.33 1.70 -10.20
N HIS A 62 9.84 2.91 -9.93
CA HIS A 62 11.09 3.38 -10.54
C HIS A 62 12.24 3.63 -9.57
N THR A 63 11.99 3.68 -8.26
CA THR A 63 13.02 3.98 -7.25
C THR A 63 13.24 2.82 -6.30
N TRP A 64 12.17 2.18 -5.85
CA TRP A 64 12.25 1.14 -4.84
C TRP A 64 12.94 -0.16 -5.29
N PRO A 65 12.86 -0.60 -6.56
CA PRO A 65 13.58 -1.79 -7.00
C PRO A 65 15.08 -1.66 -6.82
N GLN A 66 15.64 -0.49 -7.13
CA GLN A 66 17.07 -0.21 -6.98
C GLN A 66 17.45 0.09 -5.53
N LEU A 67 16.57 0.76 -4.77
CA LEU A 67 16.85 1.13 -3.39
C LEU A 67 16.73 -0.04 -2.41
N CYS A 68 15.74 -0.91 -2.62
CA CYS A 68 15.34 -1.94 -1.66
C CYS A 68 15.57 -3.35 -2.19
N ASP A 69 16.08 -3.54 -3.41
CA ASP A 69 16.24 -4.86 -4.04
C ASP A 69 14.90 -5.63 -4.11
N LEU A 70 13.83 -4.93 -4.56
CA LEU A 70 12.52 -5.53 -4.78
C LEU A 70 12.56 -6.43 -6.02
N ASN A 71 12.01 -7.62 -5.88
CA ASN A 71 11.68 -8.45 -7.04
C ASN A 71 10.36 -7.98 -7.71
N THR A 72 10.08 -8.48 -8.92
CA THR A 72 8.87 -8.14 -9.70
C THR A 72 7.57 -8.44 -8.94
N SER A 73 7.52 -9.52 -8.16
CA SER A 73 6.33 -9.90 -7.38
C SER A 73 6.05 -8.88 -6.28
N GLN A 74 7.06 -8.50 -5.50
CA GLN A 74 6.95 -7.53 -4.42
C GLN A 74 6.63 -6.13 -4.97
N GLN A 75 7.27 -5.74 -6.08
CA GLN A 75 6.93 -4.50 -6.77
C GLN A 75 5.46 -4.48 -7.19
N THR A 76 4.96 -5.57 -7.79
CA THR A 76 3.56 -5.72 -8.21
C THR A 76 2.60 -5.65 -7.02
N ILE A 77 2.93 -6.32 -5.91
CA ILE A 77 2.12 -6.29 -4.69
C ILE A 77 1.93 -4.86 -4.19
N ILE A 78 3.04 -4.13 -4.02
CA ILE A 78 3.02 -2.78 -3.47
C ILE A 78 2.32 -1.82 -4.44
N SER A 79 2.58 -1.93 -5.75
CA SER A 79 1.94 -1.07 -6.74
C SER A 79 0.43 -1.31 -6.82
N ASP A 80 -0.02 -2.56 -6.78
CA ASP A 80 -1.44 -2.90 -6.86
C ASP A 80 -2.21 -2.44 -5.62
N ILE A 81 -1.60 -2.53 -4.43
CA ILE A 81 -2.16 -1.95 -3.20
C ILE A 81 -2.36 -0.44 -3.36
N LEU A 82 -1.36 0.28 -3.89
CA LEU A 82 -1.45 1.73 -4.10
C LEU A 82 -2.46 2.11 -5.19
N ILE A 83 -2.60 1.30 -6.25
CA ILE A 83 -3.65 1.45 -7.26
C ILE A 83 -5.02 1.24 -6.62
N GLY A 84 -5.16 0.23 -5.75
CA GLY A 84 -6.36 -0.01 -4.97
C GLY A 84 -6.79 1.21 -4.14
N PHE A 85 -5.83 1.82 -3.44
CA PHE A 85 -6.08 3.07 -2.72
C PHE A 85 -6.52 4.19 -3.64
N ARG A 86 -5.90 4.37 -4.81
CA ARG A 86 -6.29 5.41 -5.77
C ARG A 86 -7.74 5.24 -6.22
N GLU A 87 -8.05 4.09 -6.81
CA GLU A 87 -9.37 3.84 -7.42
C GLU A 87 -10.49 3.97 -6.39
N LEU A 88 -10.31 3.34 -5.22
CA LEU A 88 -11.31 3.32 -4.17
C LEU A 88 -11.41 4.67 -3.43
N SER A 89 -10.39 5.56 -3.53
CA SER A 89 -10.47 6.92 -2.96
C SER A 89 -11.09 7.94 -3.90
N ASP A 90 -10.97 7.74 -5.21
CA ASP A 90 -11.52 8.65 -6.21
C ASP A 90 -13.02 8.41 -6.50
N SER A 91 -13.58 7.31 -5.97
CA SER A 91 -14.95 6.85 -6.23
C SER A 91 -15.82 6.85 -4.97
N PRO A 92 -16.70 7.86 -4.76
CA PRO A 92 -17.59 7.92 -3.59
C PRO A 92 -18.53 6.72 -3.45
N ASP A 93 -18.90 6.09 -4.57
CA ASP A 93 -19.79 4.93 -4.62
C ASP A 93 -19.08 3.63 -4.18
N GLU A 94 -17.75 3.64 -4.06
CA GLU A 94 -16.92 2.46 -3.71
C GLU A 94 -16.49 2.45 -2.23
N ARG A 95 -17.13 3.27 -1.41
CA ARG A 95 -16.81 3.42 0.02
C ARG A 95 -16.87 2.09 0.80
N GLU A 96 -17.81 1.22 0.46
CA GLU A 96 -17.92 -0.12 1.08
C GLU A 96 -16.69 -0.97 0.74
N GLN A 97 -16.26 -0.96 -0.52
CA GLN A 97 -15.06 -1.65 -0.99
C GLN A 97 -13.79 -1.06 -0.35
N TYR A 98 -13.71 0.26 -0.20
CA TYR A 98 -12.63 0.91 0.53
C TYR A 98 -12.53 0.43 1.99
N GLU A 99 -13.67 0.35 2.68
CA GLU A 99 -13.72 -0.14 4.06
C GLU A 99 -13.33 -1.62 4.16
N ILE A 100 -13.75 -2.46 3.22
CA ILE A 100 -13.31 -3.87 3.15
C ILE A 100 -11.80 -3.94 2.91
N PHE A 101 -11.29 -3.19 1.95
CA PHE A 101 -9.87 -3.16 1.60
C PHE A 101 -9.00 -2.78 2.80
N THR A 102 -9.33 -1.67 3.48
CA THR A 102 -8.60 -1.24 4.68
C THR A 102 -8.80 -2.20 5.85
N SER A 103 -9.94 -2.89 5.95
CA SER A 103 -10.15 -3.96 6.93
C SER A 103 -9.19 -5.13 6.74
N LEU A 104 -8.96 -5.56 5.50
CA LEU A 104 -8.03 -6.64 5.21
C LEU A 104 -6.62 -6.27 5.68
N LEU A 105 -6.16 -5.05 5.38
CA LEU A 105 -4.86 -4.56 5.85
C LEU A 105 -4.78 -4.49 7.39
N ARG A 106 -5.88 -4.14 8.08
CA ARG A 106 -5.96 -4.16 9.55
C ARG A 106 -5.86 -5.57 10.13
N ILE A 107 -6.44 -6.57 9.46
CA ILE A 107 -6.36 -7.97 9.91
C ILE A 107 -4.90 -8.43 9.86
N ILE A 108 -4.21 -8.17 8.75
CA ILE A 108 -2.78 -8.51 8.59
C ILE A 108 -1.97 -7.94 9.76
N VAL A 109 -2.06 -6.64 10.05
CA VAL A 109 -1.30 -6.06 11.18
C VAL A 109 -1.80 -6.42 12.58
N ALA A 110 -3.00 -6.99 12.72
CA ALA A 110 -3.50 -7.45 14.02
C ALA A 110 -2.88 -8.80 14.39
N ASP A 111 -2.52 -9.61 13.39
CA ASP A 111 -1.96 -10.94 13.58
C ASP A 111 -0.43 -10.91 13.81
N PHE A 112 0.24 -9.79 13.53
CA PHE A 112 1.69 -9.62 13.71
C PHE A 112 2.08 -8.65 14.83
N GLU A 113 2.70 -9.17 15.90
CA GLU A 113 3.29 -8.34 16.96
C GLU A 113 4.75 -7.91 16.65
N GLU A 114 5.44 -8.62 15.76
CA GLU A 114 6.83 -8.37 15.35
C GLU A 114 6.95 -8.14 13.83
N VAL A 115 8.15 -7.77 13.35
CA VAL A 115 8.43 -7.59 11.92
C VAL A 115 8.44 -8.96 11.25
N GLU A 116 7.31 -9.36 10.69
CA GLU A 116 7.15 -10.59 9.92
C GLU A 116 7.00 -10.31 8.42
N GLU A 117 7.37 -11.30 7.61
CA GLU A 117 7.24 -11.27 6.16
C GLU A 117 5.76 -11.41 5.80
N VAL A 118 5.22 -10.41 5.08
CA VAL A 118 3.77 -10.31 4.79
C VAL A 118 3.43 -10.51 3.31
N ASP A 119 4.38 -11.03 2.52
CA ASP A 119 4.23 -11.16 1.06
C ASP A 119 2.99 -12.01 0.68
N GLU A 120 2.77 -13.13 1.38
CA GLU A 120 1.64 -14.04 1.11
C GLU A 120 0.29 -13.37 1.45
N ASP A 121 0.17 -12.75 2.63
CA ASP A 121 -1.05 -12.07 3.05
C ASP A 121 -1.38 -10.88 2.14
N LEU A 122 -0.36 -10.09 1.79
CA LEU A 122 -0.53 -8.98 0.85
C LEU A 122 -0.92 -9.46 -0.55
N GLN A 123 -0.42 -10.63 -0.98
CA GLN A 123 -0.80 -11.22 -2.25
C GLN A 123 -2.30 -11.60 -2.27
N GLU A 124 -2.88 -12.04 -1.15
CA GLU A 124 -4.33 -12.28 -1.05
C GLU A 124 -5.12 -10.98 -1.19
N VAL A 125 -4.66 -9.89 -0.58
CA VAL A 125 -5.26 -8.56 -0.73
C VAL A 125 -5.23 -8.09 -2.19
N VAL A 126 -4.11 -8.30 -2.88
CA VAL A 126 -3.97 -7.98 -4.31
C VAL A 126 -4.92 -8.80 -5.18
N GLN A 127 -5.10 -10.09 -4.87
CA GLN A 127 -6.07 -10.93 -5.60
C GLN A 127 -7.49 -10.41 -5.42
N TRP A 128 -7.86 -10.01 -4.19
CA TRP A 128 -9.15 -9.40 -3.92
C TRP A 128 -9.34 -8.07 -4.69
N LEU A 129 -8.32 -7.20 -4.72
CA LEU A 129 -8.35 -5.94 -5.48
C LEU A 129 -8.57 -6.19 -6.97
N ARG A 130 -7.81 -7.12 -7.57
CA ARG A 130 -7.94 -7.47 -9.00
C ARG A 130 -9.29 -8.10 -9.34
N ALA A 131 -9.94 -8.76 -8.38
CA ALA A 131 -11.30 -9.28 -8.56
C ALA A 131 -12.39 -8.21 -8.39
N THR A 132 -12.08 -7.12 -7.68
CA THR A 132 -13.04 -6.07 -7.32
C THR A 132 -12.99 -4.89 -8.30
N LEU A 133 -11.80 -4.49 -8.73
CA LEU A 133 -11.58 -3.33 -9.61
C LEU A 133 -11.60 -3.73 -11.09
N HIS A 134 -11.90 -2.76 -11.96
CA HIS A 134 -11.84 -2.97 -13.41
C HIS A 134 -10.40 -3.21 -13.86
N GLU A 135 -10.19 -4.08 -14.85
CA GLU A 135 -8.85 -4.46 -15.33
C GLU A 135 -8.02 -3.23 -15.77
N ASP A 136 -8.70 -2.22 -16.35
CA ASP A 136 -8.10 -0.97 -16.83
C ASP A 136 -7.40 -0.16 -15.72
N ALA A 137 -7.76 -0.36 -14.45
CA ALA A 137 -7.13 0.32 -13.32
C ALA A 137 -5.63 0.01 -13.20
N PHE A 138 -5.23 -1.19 -13.66
CA PHE A 138 -3.87 -1.72 -13.51
C PHE A 138 -3.03 -1.57 -14.78
N THR A 139 -3.65 -1.48 -15.96
CA THR A 139 -2.97 -1.57 -17.27
C THR A 139 -1.86 -0.53 -17.46
N ILE A 140 -2.11 0.73 -17.10
CA ILE A 140 -1.16 1.85 -17.28
C ILE A 140 0.16 1.59 -16.54
N TYR A 141 0.10 0.88 -15.41
CA TYR A 141 1.24 0.68 -14.52
C TYR A 141 1.93 -0.67 -14.74
N GLN A 142 1.19 -1.68 -15.21
CA GLN A 142 1.78 -2.94 -15.68
C GLN A 142 2.73 -2.70 -16.86
N ASP A 143 2.33 -1.89 -17.84
CA ASP A 143 3.18 -1.55 -18.97
C ASP A 143 4.45 -0.78 -18.55
N ALA A 144 4.34 0.08 -17.54
CA ALA A 144 5.46 0.82 -16.99
C ALA A 144 6.45 -0.09 -16.22
N ALA A 145 5.94 -1.10 -15.50
CA ALA A 145 6.78 -2.08 -14.80
C ALA A 145 7.57 -2.98 -15.77
N ILE A 146 6.92 -3.48 -16.83
CA ILE A 146 7.54 -4.36 -17.84
C ILE A 146 8.67 -3.64 -18.61
N GLN A 147 8.52 -2.35 -18.89
CA GLN A 147 9.54 -1.58 -19.62
C GLN A 147 10.85 -1.40 -18.84
N THR A 148 10.84 -1.55 -17.53
CA THR A 148 12.04 -1.47 -16.67
C THR A 148 12.85 -2.76 -16.64
N GLU A 149 12.33 -3.88 -17.18
CA GLU A 149 13.00 -5.19 -17.18
C GLU A 149 13.76 -5.50 -18.49
N ALA A 150 13.81 -4.57 -19.44
CA ALA A 150 14.45 -4.72 -20.77
C ALA A 150 15.76 -3.91 -20.91
#